data_AF-A0A5S3P1L4-F1
#
_entry.id   AF-A0A5S3P1L4-F1
#
_cell.length_a   1.000
_cell.length_b   1.000
_cell.length_c   1.000
_cell.angle_alpha   90.00
_cell.angle_beta   90.00
_cell.angle_gamma   90.00
#
_symmetry.space_group_name_H-M   'P 1'
#
loop_
_entity.id
_entity.type
_entity.pdbx_description
1 polymer ?
#
loop_
_entity_poly.entity_id
_entity_poly.type
_entity_poly.pdbx_seq_one_letter_code
_entity_poly.pdbx_strand_id
1 'polypeptide(L)' 'MADLYLKSLQSERKALWATCRLKGLAKDTPERQRIIQIDDAIAAHAARAGAGKAKPKAAKPKASGGSSKGKAPKG' A
#
# COMPACT_ATOMS: atom_id res chain seq x y z
N MET A 1 -12.20 -17.51 -19.26
CA MET A 1 -10.99 -17.97 -18.53
C MET A 1 -10.68 -16.94 -17.47
N ALA A 2 -10.52 -17.33 -16.21
CA ALA A 2 -10.15 -16.39 -15.15
C ALA A 2 -8.82 -15.71 -15.50
N ASP A 3 -8.72 -14.39 -15.32
CA ASP A 3 -7.54 -13.57 -15.62
C ASP A 3 -6.26 -14.25 -15.15
N LEU A 4 -5.58 -14.95 -16.07
CA LEU A 4 -4.33 -15.68 -15.81
C LEU A 4 -3.28 -14.72 -15.25
N TYR A 5 -3.36 -13.45 -15.66
CA TYR A 5 -2.56 -12.35 -15.14
C TYR A 5 -2.72 -12.14 -13.63
N LEU A 6 -3.97 -12.03 -13.13
CA LEU A 6 -4.23 -11.87 -11.70
C LEU A 6 -3.76 -13.08 -10.89
N LYS A 7 -3.97 -14.29 -11.41
CA LYS A 7 -3.51 -15.52 -10.75
C LYS A 7 -1.99 -15.55 -10.62
N SER A 8 -1.27 -15.14 -11.66
CA SER A 8 0.19 -15.03 -11.63
C SER A 8 0.67 -14.01 -10.59
N LEU A 9 0.08 -12.81 -10.56
CA LEU A 9 0.42 -11.78 -9.57
C LEU A 9 0.17 -12.26 -8.13
N GLN A 10 -0.97 -12.90 -7.87
CA GLN A 10 -1.29 -13.42 -6.55
C GLN A 10 -0.34 -14.55 -6.12
N SER A 11 0.09 -15.40 -7.07
CA SER A 11 1.08 -16.44 -6.82
C SER A 11 2.45 -15.85 -6.48
N GLU A 12 2.93 -14.90 -7.27
CA GLU A 12 4.20 -14.19 -7.06
C GLU A 12 4.23 -13.49 -5.70
N ARG A 13 3.14 -12.78 -5.34
CA ARG A 13 2.99 -12.14 -4.03
C ARG A 13 3.14 -13.14 -2.88
N LYS A 14 2.45 -14.28 -2.95
CA LYS A 14 2.50 -15.31 -1.90
C LYS A 14 3.90 -15.92 -1.78
N ALA A 15 4.55 -16.22 -2.90
CA ALA A 15 5.90 -16.78 -2.92
C ALA A 15 6.95 -15.82 -2.32
N LEU A 16 6.87 -14.53 -2.67
CA LEU A 16 7.73 -13.50 -2.10
C LEU A 16 7.49 -13.33 -0.60
N TRP A 17 6.22 -13.37 -0.17
CA TRP A 17 5.90 -13.23 1.25
C TRP A 17 6.40 -14.42 2.08
N ALA A 18 6.27 -15.64 1.53
CA ALA A 18 6.86 -16.84 2.12
C ALA A 18 8.38 -16.73 2.21
N THR A 19 9.05 -16.26 1.15
CA THR A 19 10.50 -16.05 1.14
C THR A 19 10.94 -15.02 2.18
N CYS A 20 10.25 -13.88 2.26
CA CYS A 20 10.51 -12.85 3.27
C CYS A 20 10.36 -13.39 4.69
N ARG A 21 9.35 -14.23 4.93
CA ARG A 21 9.10 -14.82 6.24
C ARG A 21 10.14 -15.89 6.60
N LEU A 22 10.45 -16.78 5.67
CA LEU A 22 11.41 -17.87 5.87
C LEU A 22 12.82 -17.34 6.09
N LYS A 23 13.24 -16.32 5.35
CA LYS A 23 14.58 -15.72 5.45
C LYS A 23 14.68 -14.61 6.48
N GLY A 24 13.58 -14.19 7.11
CA GLY A 24 13.57 -13.07 8.06
C GLY A 24 13.96 -11.73 7.42
N LEU A 25 13.57 -11.50 6.17
CA LEU A 25 13.98 -10.31 5.43
C LEU A 25 13.42 -9.03 6.05
N ALA A 26 14.28 -8.01 6.11
CA ALA A 26 13.96 -6.65 6.56
C ALA A 26 12.85 -6.01 5.70
N LYS A 27 12.38 -4.84 6.10
CA LYS A 27 11.28 -4.16 5.39
C LYS A 27 11.73 -3.47 4.10
N ASP A 28 13.01 -3.13 4.03
CA ASP A 28 13.61 -2.36 2.94
C ASP A 28 14.24 -3.24 1.85
N THR A 29 13.94 -4.54 1.85
CA THR A 29 14.48 -5.45 0.84
C THR A 29 13.71 -5.36 -0.48
N PRO A 30 14.36 -5.64 -1.62
CA PRO A 30 13.70 -5.59 -2.92
C PRO A 30 12.49 -6.53 -3.02
N GLU A 31 12.47 -7.65 -2.29
CA GLU A 31 11.33 -8.55 -2.24
C GLU A 31 10.09 -7.89 -1.64
N ARG A 32 10.25 -7.06 -0.60
CA ARG A 32 9.14 -6.31 -0.01
C ARG A 32 8.66 -5.20 -0.93
N GLN A 33 9.58 -4.50 -1.58
CA GLN A 33 9.24 -3.49 -2.59
C GLN A 33 8.45 -4.13 -3.74
N ARG A 34 8.84 -5.33 -4.16
CA ARG A 34 8.13 -6.08 -5.20
C ARG A 34 6.73 -6.50 -4.76
N ILE A 35 6.54 -6.93 -3.50
CA ILE A 35 5.20 -7.22 -2.95
C ILE A 35 4.30 -5.98 -3.02
N ILE A 36 4.81 -4.80 -2.69
CA ILE A 36 4.05 -3.53 -2.76
C ILE A 36 3.62 -3.24 -4.20
N GLN A 37 4.54 -3.36 -5.17
CA GLN A 37 4.22 -3.17 -6.59
C GLN A 37 3.14 -4.14 -7.09
N ILE A 38 3.20 -5.40 -6.67
CA ILE A 38 2.19 -6.41 -7.02
C ILE A 38 0.84 -6.07 -6.38
N ASP A 39 0.83 -5.60 -5.13
CA ASP A 39 -0.40 -5.17 -4.46
C ASP A 39 -1.06 -3.98 -5.18
N ASP A 40 -0.27 -3.01 -5.63
CA ASP A 40 -0.75 -1.89 -6.42
C ASP A 40 -1.33 -2.34 -7.78
N ALA A 41 -0.67 -3.29 -8.46
CA ALA A 41 -1.15 -3.84 -9.72
C ALA A 41 -2.47 -4.62 -9.57
N ILE A 42 -2.60 -5.41 -8.49
CA ILE A 42 -3.85 -6.12 -8.17
C ILE A 42 -4.96 -5.11 -7.86
N ALA A 43 -4.68 -4.07 -7.07
CA ALA A 43 -5.64 -3.03 -6.73
C ALA A 43 -6.08 -2.24 -7.97
N ALA A 44 -5.15 -1.86 -8.85
CA ALA A 44 -5.45 -1.19 -10.11
C ALA A 44 -6.33 -2.07 -11.02
N HIS A 45 -6.04 -3.37 -11.11
CA HIS A 45 -6.87 -4.30 -11.87
C HIS A 45 -8.26 -4.47 -11.27
N ALA A 46 -8.36 -4.59 -9.94
CA ALA A 46 -9.63 -4.65 -9.22
C ALA A 46 -10.46 -3.37 -9.40
N ALA A 47 -9.81 -2.20 -9.38
CA ALA A 47 -10.44 -0.92 -9.65
C ALA A 47 -10.96 -0.83 -11.08
N ARG A 48 -10.24 -1.36 -12.08
CA ARG A 48 -10.70 -1.45 -13.47
C ARG A 48 -11.85 -2.44 -13.64
N ALA A 49 -11.80 -3.59 -12.97
CA ALA A 49 -12.89 -4.56 -12.95
C ALA A 49 -14.14 -4.03 -12.23
N GLY A 50 -13.95 -3.16 -11.25
CA GLY A 50 -15.00 -2.48 -10.47
C GLY A 50 -15.37 -1.08 -10.98
N ALA A 51 -14.76 -0.58 -12.07
CA ALA A 51 -14.98 0.78 -12.59
C ALA A 51 -16.40 0.99 -13.18
N GLY A 52 -17.25 -0.03 -13.13
CA GLY A 52 -18.70 0.14 -13.28
C GLY A 52 -19.40 0.70 -12.03
N LYS A 53 -18.82 0.63 -10.82
CA LYS A 53 -19.44 1.09 -9.57
C LYS A 53 -18.43 1.41 -8.44
N ALA A 54 -17.81 2.59 -8.41
CA ALA A 54 -17.47 3.26 -7.15
C ALA A 54 -16.94 4.69 -7.36
N LYS A 55 -17.71 5.67 -6.88
CA LYS A 55 -17.37 7.09 -6.75
C LYS A 55 -16.15 7.26 -5.82
N PRO A 56 -15.20 8.17 -6.11
CA PRO A 56 -14.05 8.40 -5.23
C PRO A 56 -14.54 8.95 -3.88
N LYS A 57 -14.23 8.25 -2.78
CA LYS A 57 -14.54 8.71 -1.43
C LYS A 57 -13.46 9.72 -1.02
N ALA A 58 -13.88 10.96 -0.86
CA ALA A 58 -13.05 12.12 -0.51
C ALA A 58 -12.07 11.82 0.64
N ALA A 59 -10.81 12.15 0.40
CA ALA A 59 -9.78 12.22 1.42
C ALA A 59 -10.20 13.21 2.51
N LYS A 60 -10.20 12.75 3.77
CA LYS A 60 -10.40 13.60 4.93
C LYS A 60 -9.04 14.25 5.26
N PRO A 61 -8.86 15.57 5.16
CA PRO A 61 -7.61 16.19 5.59
C PRO A 61 -7.48 16.01 7.10
N LYS A 62 -6.43 15.31 7.53
CA LYS A 62 -6.10 15.15 8.95
C LYS A 62 -5.55 16.49 9.44
N ALA A 63 -6.35 17.19 10.23
CA ALA A 63 -5.94 18.39 10.95
C ALA A 63 -4.71 18.07 11.82
N SER A 64 -3.55 18.62 11.48
CA SER A 64 -2.41 18.70 12.38
C SER A 64 -2.51 19.99 13.18
N GLY A 65 -3.01 19.87 14.41
CA GLY A 65 -2.97 20.92 15.41
C GLY A 65 -1.52 21.31 15.72
N GLY A 66 -1.17 22.54 15.40
CA GLY A 66 0.04 23.19 15.91
C GLY A 66 -0.29 23.89 17.23
N SER A 67 -0.01 23.24 18.35
CA SER A 67 -0.03 23.88 19.67
C SER A 67 1.16 24.84 19.79
N SER A 68 0.94 26.12 19.49
CA SER A 68 1.90 27.20 19.73
C SER A 68 1.92 27.54 21.23
N LYS A 69 2.75 26.84 22.02
CA LYS A 69 3.03 27.25 23.40
C LYS A 69 4.10 28.34 23.38
N GLY A 70 3.67 29.60 23.23
CA GLY A 70 4.52 30.78 23.38
C GLY A 70 5.03 30.88 24.82
N LYS A 71 6.34 30.76 25.02
CA LYS A 71 7.03 31.07 26.27
C LYS A 71 7.80 32.37 26.05
N ALA A 72 7.32 33.45 26.66
CA ALA A 72 7.95 34.76 26.65
C ALA A 72 9.33 34.73 27.36
N PRO A 73 10.34 35.48 26.87
CA PRO A 73 11.45 35.91 27.71
C PRO A 73 11.11 37.26 28.37
N LYS A 74 11.41 37.36 29.67
CA LYS A 74 11.32 38.58 30.45
C LYS A 74 12.48 39.52 30.08
N GLY A 75 12.16 40.78 29.85
CA GLY A 75 13.07 41.92 29.93
C GLY A 75 12.59 42.83 31.05
#